data_AF-A0A2E7W0U4-F1
#
_entry.id   AF-A0A2E7W0U4-F1
#
_cell.length_a   1.000
_cell.length_b   1.000
_cell.length_c   1.000
_cell.angle_alpha   90.00
_cell.angle_beta   90.00
_cell.angle_gamma   90.00
#
_symmetry.space_group_name_H-M   'P 1'
#
loop_
_entity.id
_entity.type
_entity.pdbx_description
1 polymer ?
#
loop_
_entity_poly.entity_id
_entity_poly.type
_entity_poly.pdbx_seq_one_letter_code
_entity_poly.pdbx_strand_id
1 'polypeptide(L)'
;MVACLLFRKFILVGQLSLVCLVIMTWCAVAQDTTSYGINLTFDMRRAPPAPDYSLVKSWAALPEMSDYADEVPLGSDFTNNQSAAIADVFYIHPTTYRGNDNWNQNIDDEVVNEHTDLSVIARQASAWNACCRIYAPRYRQAGIGALSSKDGSGTKAYALAYTDVRRAFIHYIKTWNNGRPFILVSHSQGSLHAMQLLIEEIDAQFHHQLIVAYVAGFGVSKGVFGRSLKNIDYCRTSIDSHCVASWSTYGRDGSAGGFVSRVKARYKRQYGTSSDDELICWNPVGGVLSDVNVSADKNQGALSGKPMKEGLPPLAAGYGAQCRSGILYTDMPEGQNFELMVLPNQSLHMHDIDLFYENLRSNAVKRTEAFIR
;
A
#
# COMPACT_ATOMS: atom_id res chain seq x y z
N MET A 1 -17.90 0.01 -76.95
CA MET A 1 -17.43 -0.99 -75.97
C MET A 1 -16.12 -0.47 -75.38
N VAL A 2 -16.19 0.51 -74.48
CA VAL A 2 -16.16 0.34 -73.01
C VAL A 2 -14.77 -0.13 -72.54
N ALA A 3 -13.85 0.82 -72.45
CA ALA A 3 -12.56 0.70 -71.79
C ALA A 3 -12.28 2.01 -71.04
N CYS A 4 -13.12 2.35 -70.07
CA CYS A 4 -12.86 3.44 -69.12
C CYS A 4 -13.90 3.36 -68.00
N LEU A 5 -13.75 2.43 -67.04
CA LEU A 5 -14.53 2.42 -65.78
C LEU A 5 -14.13 1.29 -64.79
N LEU A 6 -12.84 0.96 -64.63
CA LEU A 6 -12.44 0.03 -63.55
C LEU A 6 -11.13 0.42 -62.82
N PHE A 7 -10.71 1.68 -62.91
CA PHE A 7 -9.63 2.24 -62.08
C PHE A 7 -10.19 3.11 -60.95
N ARG A 8 -11.09 2.55 -60.14
CA ARG A 8 -11.55 3.20 -58.90
C ARG A 8 -12.26 2.21 -57.97
N LYS A 9 -11.61 1.09 -57.63
CA LYS A 9 -12.14 0.15 -56.61
C LYS A 9 -11.11 -0.72 -55.90
N PHE A 10 -9.84 -0.30 -55.87
CA PHE A 10 -8.77 -1.00 -55.13
C PHE A 10 -8.01 -0.10 -54.14
N ILE A 11 -8.65 0.97 -53.66
CA ILE A 11 -8.18 1.73 -52.49
C ILE A 11 -9.37 1.92 -51.54
N LEU A 12 -9.96 0.82 -51.09
CA LEU A 12 -10.94 0.86 -49.98
C LEU A 12 -11.13 -0.50 -49.29
N VAL A 13 -10.13 -1.38 -49.38
CA VAL A 13 -10.09 -2.66 -48.64
C VAL A 13 -8.91 -2.70 -47.65
N GLY A 14 -8.02 -1.70 -47.68
CA GLY A 14 -6.85 -1.60 -46.78
C GLY A 14 -7.05 -0.80 -45.49
N GLN A 15 -8.19 -0.11 -45.29
CA GLN A 15 -8.41 0.73 -44.10
C GLN A 15 -9.50 0.21 -43.13
N LEU A 16 -10.27 -0.82 -43.49
CA LEU A 16 -11.22 -1.44 -42.56
C LEU A 16 -10.59 -2.54 -41.69
N SER A 17 -9.46 -3.11 -42.09
CA SER A 17 -8.77 -4.17 -41.34
C SER A 17 -7.92 -3.64 -40.17
N LEU A 18 -7.52 -2.37 -40.21
CA LEU A 18 -6.76 -1.74 -39.12
C LEU A 18 -7.66 -1.22 -38.00
N VAL A 19 -8.89 -0.79 -38.32
CA VAL A 19 -9.86 -0.28 -37.32
C VAL A 19 -10.46 -1.42 -36.49
N CYS A 20 -10.65 -2.62 -37.05
CA CYS A 20 -11.10 -3.78 -36.27
C CYS A 20 -10.00 -4.36 -35.33
N LEU A 21 -8.72 -4.25 -35.69
CA LEU A 21 -7.62 -4.71 -34.83
C LEU A 21 -7.37 -3.76 -33.63
N VAL A 22 -7.63 -2.46 -33.81
CA VAL A 22 -7.55 -1.46 -32.72
C VAL A 22 -8.75 -1.54 -31.78
N ILE A 23 -9.93 -1.97 -32.26
CA ILE A 23 -11.11 -2.18 -31.41
C ILE A 23 -11.01 -3.49 -30.61
N MET A 24 -10.40 -4.54 -31.15
CA MET A 24 -10.19 -5.80 -30.40
C MET A 24 -9.10 -5.72 -29.33
N THR A 25 -8.10 -4.85 -29.49
CA THR A 25 -7.08 -4.59 -28.45
C THR A 25 -7.60 -3.67 -27.33
N TRP A 26 -8.61 -2.84 -27.59
CA TRP A 26 -9.30 -2.07 -26.56
C TRP A 26 -10.24 -2.91 -25.66
N CYS A 27 -10.77 -4.03 -26.17
CA CYS A 27 -11.56 -4.95 -25.34
C CYS A 27 -10.70 -5.83 -24.42
N ALA A 28 -9.46 -6.15 -24.80
CA ALA A 28 -8.60 -7.03 -24.00
C ALA A 28 -8.11 -6.37 -22.68
N VAL A 29 -8.02 -5.03 -22.63
CA VAL A 29 -7.58 -4.31 -21.41
C VAL A 29 -8.76 -4.01 -20.47
N ALA A 30 -9.99 -3.95 -20.99
CA ALA A 30 -11.19 -3.85 -20.15
C ALA A 30 -11.60 -5.19 -19.50
N GLN A 31 -11.07 -6.32 -20.00
CA GLN A 31 -11.38 -7.65 -19.48
C GLN A 31 -10.73 -7.97 -18.13
N ASP A 32 -9.66 -7.26 -17.74
CA ASP A 32 -8.93 -7.65 -16.53
C ASP A 32 -9.57 -7.13 -15.23
N THR A 33 -10.47 -6.13 -15.31
CA THR A 33 -11.26 -5.69 -14.14
C THR A 33 -12.63 -6.35 -14.05
N THR A 34 -13.11 -6.99 -15.12
CA THR A 34 -14.37 -7.75 -15.11
C THR A 34 -14.19 -9.18 -14.59
N SER A 35 -12.97 -9.73 -14.61
CA SER A 35 -12.68 -11.09 -14.14
C SER A 35 -12.75 -11.27 -12.61
N TYR A 36 -12.51 -10.21 -11.84
CA TYR A 36 -12.55 -10.22 -10.36
C TYR A 36 -13.87 -9.71 -9.77
N GLY A 37 -14.90 -9.52 -10.60
CA GLY A 37 -16.22 -9.09 -10.14
C GLY A 37 -16.90 -10.20 -9.32
N ILE A 38 -17.15 -9.94 -8.04
CA ILE A 38 -17.94 -10.84 -7.20
C ILE A 38 -19.42 -10.58 -7.51
N ASN A 39 -20.07 -11.51 -8.22
CA ASN A 39 -21.51 -11.45 -8.54
C ASN A 39 -22.40 -11.94 -7.38
N LEU A 40 -22.04 -11.59 -6.14
CA LEU A 40 -22.74 -12.00 -4.93
C LEU A 40 -22.94 -10.77 -4.05
N THR A 41 -24.10 -10.60 -3.44
CA THR A 41 -24.25 -9.61 -2.35
C THR A 41 -23.50 -10.09 -1.11
N PHE A 42 -22.88 -9.17 -0.37
CA PHE A 42 -22.21 -9.50 0.89
C PHE A 42 -23.21 -10.12 1.88
N ASP A 43 -22.85 -11.30 2.40
CA ASP A 43 -23.59 -12.02 3.44
C ASP A 43 -22.62 -12.49 4.52
N MET A 44 -22.81 -11.97 5.74
CA MET A 44 -21.95 -12.29 6.89
C MET A 44 -21.96 -13.80 7.21
N ARG A 45 -23.02 -14.53 6.87
CA ARG A 45 -23.11 -15.98 7.08
C ARG A 45 -22.16 -16.79 6.18
N ARG A 46 -21.65 -16.16 5.11
CA ARG A 46 -20.67 -16.75 4.19
C ARG A 46 -19.25 -16.31 4.50
N ALA A 47 -19.06 -15.38 5.44
CA ALA A 47 -17.73 -14.95 5.81
C ALA A 47 -16.94 -16.13 6.41
N PRO A 48 -15.65 -16.27 6.09
CA PRO A 48 -14.81 -17.27 6.72
C PRO A 48 -14.75 -17.08 8.25
N PRO A 49 -14.38 -18.11 9.02
CA PRO A 49 -14.22 -18.01 10.47
C PRO A 49 -13.30 -16.85 10.86
N ALA A 50 -13.64 -16.20 11.97
CA ALA A 50 -12.82 -15.14 12.54
C ALA A 50 -11.46 -15.69 13.00
N PRO A 51 -10.34 -15.00 12.70
CA PRO A 51 -9.04 -15.37 13.24
C PRO A 51 -9.02 -15.31 14.78
N ASP A 52 -8.21 -16.19 15.38
CA ASP A 52 -7.83 -16.14 16.80
C ASP A 52 -6.38 -15.67 16.90
N TYR A 53 -6.20 -14.42 17.31
CA TYR A 53 -4.89 -13.77 17.36
C TYR A 53 -3.99 -14.23 18.51
N SER A 54 -4.49 -15.08 19.43
CA SER A 54 -3.62 -15.79 20.37
C SER A 54 -2.81 -16.92 19.71
N LEU A 55 -3.20 -17.33 18.49
CA LEU A 55 -2.53 -18.38 17.74
C LEU A 55 -1.54 -17.80 16.73
N VAL A 56 -0.33 -18.34 16.72
CA VAL A 56 0.76 -17.99 15.78
C VAL A 56 0.28 -18.02 14.32
N LYS A 57 -0.54 -19.01 13.92
CA LYS A 57 -1.03 -19.15 12.54
C LYS A 57 -1.89 -17.99 12.03
N SER A 58 -2.42 -17.16 12.93
CA SER A 58 -3.20 -15.96 12.58
C SER A 58 -2.31 -14.76 12.26
N TRP A 59 -0.99 -14.94 12.21
CA TRP A 59 0.00 -13.92 11.92
C TRP A 59 0.81 -14.33 10.69
N ALA A 60 1.07 -13.36 9.82
CA ALA A 60 1.95 -13.49 8.68
C ALA A 60 3.42 -13.25 9.08
N ALA A 61 3.63 -12.44 10.12
CA ALA A 61 4.93 -12.28 10.76
C ALA A 61 4.80 -12.06 12.26
N LEU A 62 5.73 -12.67 13.02
CA LEU A 62 5.96 -12.43 14.44
C LEU A 62 7.47 -12.42 14.72
N PRO A 63 7.95 -11.67 15.73
CA PRO A 63 9.39 -11.57 16.01
C PRO A 63 10.05 -12.90 16.38
N GLU A 64 9.28 -13.87 16.88
CA GLU A 64 9.74 -15.20 17.27
C GLU A 64 9.62 -16.23 16.14
N MET A 65 9.01 -15.87 15.01
CA MET A 65 8.90 -16.73 13.83
C MET A 65 10.12 -16.56 12.94
N SER A 66 10.45 -17.62 12.19
CA SER A 66 11.28 -17.45 10.99
C SER A 66 10.32 -17.27 9.82
N ASP A 67 10.25 -16.04 9.30
CA ASP A 67 9.28 -15.65 8.29
C ASP A 67 9.86 -14.64 7.29
N TYR A 68 9.06 -14.25 6.30
CA TYR A 68 9.54 -13.39 5.22
C TYR A 68 9.82 -11.94 5.65
N ALA A 69 9.36 -11.49 6.81
CA ALA A 69 9.71 -10.18 7.34
C ALA A 69 11.17 -10.14 7.84
N ASP A 70 11.83 -11.29 7.97
CA ASP A 70 13.26 -11.41 8.33
C ASP A 70 14.21 -11.14 7.16
N GLU A 71 13.69 -11.14 5.93
CA GLU A 71 14.49 -11.01 4.72
C GLU A 71 15.25 -9.69 4.64
N VAL A 72 16.39 -9.72 3.95
CA VAL A 72 17.16 -8.53 3.59
C VAL A 72 17.57 -8.60 2.12
N PRO A 73 17.69 -7.47 1.39
CA PRO A 73 18.10 -7.46 0.00
C PRO A 73 19.44 -8.16 -0.23
N LEU A 74 19.52 -9.02 -1.24
CA LEU A 74 20.73 -9.74 -1.60
C LEU A 74 21.90 -8.79 -1.88
N GLY A 75 23.07 -9.08 -1.29
CA GLY A 75 24.27 -8.29 -1.50
C GLY A 75 24.27 -6.93 -0.78
N SER A 76 23.29 -6.66 0.09
CA SER A 76 23.33 -5.55 1.03
C SER A 76 24.08 -5.93 2.31
N ASP A 77 24.56 -4.93 3.05
CA ASP A 77 25.12 -5.10 4.40
C ASP A 77 24.04 -5.08 5.49
N PHE A 78 22.76 -5.24 5.12
CA PHE A 78 21.67 -5.16 6.08
C PHE A 78 21.58 -6.44 6.91
N THR A 79 21.22 -6.25 8.17
CA THR A 79 20.94 -7.35 9.11
C THR A 79 19.50 -7.26 9.61
N ASN A 80 18.90 -8.42 9.85
CA ASN A 80 17.70 -8.54 10.66
C ASN A 80 18.06 -8.29 12.13
N ASN A 81 17.57 -7.20 12.71
CA ASN A 81 17.85 -6.79 14.08
C ASN A 81 16.64 -6.90 15.01
N GLN A 82 15.61 -7.68 14.65
CA GLN A 82 14.39 -7.83 15.46
C GLN A 82 14.70 -8.27 16.91
N SER A 83 15.67 -9.15 17.12
CA SER A 83 16.02 -9.69 18.44
C SER A 83 16.61 -8.64 19.40
N ALA A 84 17.26 -7.60 18.87
CA ALA A 84 17.84 -6.50 19.64
C ALA A 84 16.99 -5.22 19.58
N ALA A 85 15.85 -5.27 18.86
CA ALA A 85 15.01 -4.11 18.65
C ALA A 85 14.43 -3.58 19.96
N ILE A 86 14.29 -2.26 20.03
CA ILE A 86 13.72 -1.53 21.19
C ILE A 86 12.34 -0.92 20.90
N ALA A 87 11.96 -0.87 19.63
CA ALA A 87 10.63 -0.52 19.17
C ALA A 87 9.96 -1.72 18.50
N ASP A 88 8.67 -1.57 18.25
CA ASP A 88 7.85 -2.54 17.53
C ASP A 88 7.29 -1.92 16.24
N VAL A 89 6.91 -2.75 15.29
CA VAL A 89 6.16 -2.39 14.09
C VAL A 89 4.91 -3.22 14.04
N PHE A 90 3.77 -2.55 13.94
CA PHE A 90 2.51 -3.19 13.57
C PHE A 90 2.25 -2.92 12.09
N TYR A 91 2.44 -3.93 11.23
CA TYR A 91 2.28 -3.80 9.79
C TYR A 91 0.93 -4.33 9.33
N ILE A 92 0.15 -3.48 8.66
CA ILE A 92 -1.14 -3.83 8.07
C ILE A 92 -0.96 -3.92 6.55
N HIS A 93 -0.86 -5.16 6.06
CA HIS A 93 -0.61 -5.46 4.65
C HIS A 93 -1.77 -5.02 3.74
N PRO A 94 -1.55 -4.83 2.42
CA PRO A 94 -2.62 -4.55 1.47
C PRO A 94 -3.40 -5.82 1.13
N THR A 95 -4.38 -5.72 0.21
CA THR A 95 -5.05 -6.93 -0.30
C THR A 95 -4.18 -7.69 -1.29
N THR A 96 -4.00 -8.99 -1.06
CA THR A 96 -3.39 -9.95 -2.01
C THR A 96 -4.40 -10.99 -2.48
N TYR A 97 -5.63 -10.98 -1.94
CA TYR A 97 -6.70 -11.90 -2.29
C TYR A 97 -7.35 -11.50 -3.63
N ARG A 98 -7.18 -12.39 -4.61
CA ARG A 98 -7.71 -12.25 -5.97
C ARG A 98 -8.87 -13.21 -6.28
N GLY A 99 -9.41 -13.89 -5.27
CA GLY A 99 -10.57 -14.76 -5.45
C GLY A 99 -11.84 -13.97 -5.73
N ASN A 100 -12.80 -14.66 -6.33
CA ASN A 100 -14.14 -14.12 -6.66
C ASN A 100 -15.27 -14.96 -6.06
N ASP A 101 -14.93 -15.98 -5.27
CA ASP A 101 -15.84 -16.91 -4.60
C ASP A 101 -16.39 -16.35 -3.27
N ASN A 102 -15.63 -15.45 -2.63
CA ASN A 102 -16.05 -14.76 -1.42
C ASN A 102 -15.58 -13.29 -1.40
N TRP A 103 -16.25 -12.47 -0.59
CA TRP A 103 -15.86 -11.06 -0.40
C TRP A 103 -14.60 -10.88 0.44
N ASN A 104 -14.35 -11.83 1.34
CA ASN A 104 -13.22 -11.80 2.25
C ASN A 104 -12.49 -13.15 2.20
N GLN A 105 -11.16 -13.10 2.17
CA GLN A 105 -10.31 -14.28 2.15
C GLN A 105 -10.52 -15.16 3.40
N ASN A 106 -10.46 -16.49 3.24
CA ASN A 106 -10.22 -17.38 4.36
C ASN A 106 -8.75 -17.30 4.78
N ILE A 107 -8.47 -17.05 6.07
CA ILE A 107 -7.09 -16.92 6.56
C ILE A 107 -6.28 -18.22 6.50
N ASP A 108 -6.92 -19.38 6.35
CA ASP A 108 -6.26 -20.67 6.14
C ASP A 108 -6.00 -20.97 4.62
N ASP A 109 -6.28 -20.03 3.70
CA ASP A 109 -5.95 -20.19 2.27
C ASP A 109 -4.44 -20.08 2.03
N GLU A 110 -3.80 -21.25 1.87
CA GLU A 110 -2.35 -21.38 1.72
C GLU A 110 -1.80 -20.66 0.48
N VAL A 111 -2.53 -20.64 -0.64
CA VAL A 111 -2.06 -20.01 -1.89
C VAL A 111 -2.03 -18.50 -1.75
N VAL A 112 -3.08 -17.93 -1.16
CA VAL A 112 -3.12 -16.48 -0.91
C VAL A 112 -2.12 -16.10 0.18
N ASN A 113 -1.95 -16.94 1.20
CA ASN A 113 -0.96 -16.73 2.24
C ASN A 113 0.47 -16.76 1.69
N GLU A 114 0.85 -17.78 0.91
CA GLU A 114 2.17 -17.85 0.26
C GLU A 114 2.41 -16.61 -0.62
N HIS A 115 1.40 -16.18 -1.39
CA HIS A 115 1.52 -14.95 -2.17
C HIS A 115 1.71 -13.72 -1.28
N THR A 116 0.99 -13.60 -0.17
CA THR A 116 1.11 -12.50 0.80
C THR A 116 2.52 -12.44 1.38
N ASP A 117 3.04 -13.60 1.76
CA ASP A 117 4.30 -13.74 2.44
C ASP A 117 5.48 -13.39 1.50
N LEU A 118 5.50 -13.96 0.29
CA LEU A 118 6.50 -13.69 -0.75
C LEU A 118 6.43 -12.28 -1.33
N SER A 119 5.24 -11.65 -1.28
CA SER A 119 5.05 -10.31 -1.83
C SER A 119 5.25 -9.25 -0.77
N VAL A 120 4.21 -8.96 0.01
CA VAL A 120 4.11 -7.74 0.81
C VAL A 120 4.78 -7.89 2.17
N ILE A 121 4.84 -9.10 2.73
CA ILE A 121 5.63 -9.34 3.93
C ILE A 121 7.12 -9.24 3.61
N ALA A 122 7.59 -10.02 2.62
CA ALA A 122 8.99 -9.99 2.18
C ALA A 122 9.43 -8.60 1.72
N ARG A 123 8.68 -7.93 0.86
CA ARG A 123 9.17 -6.73 0.16
C ARG A 123 8.84 -5.42 0.87
N GLN A 124 7.76 -5.38 1.64
CA GLN A 124 7.34 -4.18 2.36
C GLN A 124 7.70 -4.29 3.85
N ALA A 125 7.16 -5.27 4.57
CA ALA A 125 7.32 -5.34 6.03
C ALA A 125 8.79 -5.44 6.46
N SER A 126 9.61 -6.20 5.74
CA SER A 126 11.03 -6.40 6.04
C SER A 126 11.86 -5.11 6.08
N ALA A 127 11.40 -4.03 5.42
CA ALA A 127 12.10 -2.74 5.47
C ALA A 127 12.27 -2.24 6.92
N TRP A 128 11.40 -2.66 7.85
CA TRP A 128 11.44 -2.24 9.24
C TRP A 128 12.20 -3.19 10.19
N ASN A 129 12.73 -4.33 9.71
CA ASN A 129 13.48 -5.26 10.56
C ASN A 129 14.87 -4.72 11.01
N ALA A 130 15.22 -3.49 10.62
CA ALA A 130 16.42 -2.79 11.07
C ALA A 130 16.37 -2.30 12.53
N CYS A 131 15.18 -1.94 13.03
CA CYS A 131 15.02 -1.26 14.32
C CYS A 131 14.01 -1.92 15.25
N CYS A 132 13.20 -2.82 14.70
CA CYS A 132 11.85 -2.98 15.19
C CYS A 132 11.39 -4.43 15.08
N ARG A 133 10.72 -4.93 16.12
CA ARG A 133 10.02 -6.22 16.13
C ARG A 133 8.76 -6.14 15.28
N ILE A 134 8.60 -6.99 14.28
CA ILE A 134 7.51 -6.91 13.29
C ILE A 134 6.37 -7.83 13.71
N TYR A 135 5.17 -7.26 13.78
CA TYR A 135 3.91 -7.96 13.96
C TYR A 135 3.02 -7.66 12.76
N ALA A 136 2.70 -8.67 11.97
CA ALA A 136 1.82 -8.54 10.80
C ALA A 136 0.68 -9.58 10.89
N PRO A 137 -0.58 -9.18 11.12
CA PRO A 137 -1.66 -10.14 11.25
C PRO A 137 -2.11 -10.67 9.88
N ARG A 138 -2.50 -11.94 9.83
CA ARG A 138 -3.43 -12.41 8.80
C ARG A 138 -4.83 -11.95 9.20
N TYR A 139 -5.52 -11.30 8.28
CA TYR A 139 -6.90 -10.88 8.48
C TYR A 139 -7.73 -11.29 7.27
N ARG A 140 -9.05 -11.36 7.41
CA ARG A 140 -9.95 -11.70 6.30
C ARG A 140 -10.02 -10.52 5.33
N GLN A 141 -8.93 -10.29 4.59
CA GLN A 141 -8.77 -9.18 3.67
C GLN A 141 -9.90 -9.17 2.64
N ALA A 142 -10.45 -7.99 2.36
CA ALA A 142 -11.46 -7.85 1.34
C ALA A 142 -10.80 -8.03 -0.04
N GLY A 143 -11.40 -8.84 -0.91
CA GLY A 143 -10.84 -9.14 -2.23
C GLY A 143 -10.78 -7.91 -3.14
N ILE A 144 -9.99 -7.98 -4.21
CA ILE A 144 -9.83 -6.88 -5.19
C ILE A 144 -11.19 -6.38 -5.73
N GLY A 145 -12.17 -7.27 -5.91
CA GLY A 145 -13.54 -6.93 -6.32
C GLY A 145 -14.26 -5.92 -5.41
N ALA A 146 -13.84 -5.79 -4.14
CA ALA A 146 -14.38 -4.78 -3.22
C ALA A 146 -14.09 -3.33 -3.66
N LEU A 147 -13.06 -3.10 -4.49
CA LEU A 147 -12.72 -1.78 -5.04
C LEU A 147 -13.76 -1.25 -6.04
N SER A 148 -14.47 -2.15 -6.72
CA SER A 148 -15.41 -1.81 -7.80
C SER A 148 -16.88 -2.08 -7.45
N SER A 149 -17.18 -2.57 -6.24
CA SER A 149 -18.54 -2.79 -5.75
C SER A 149 -19.36 -1.49 -5.69
N LYS A 150 -20.57 -1.53 -6.25
CA LYS A 150 -21.51 -0.39 -6.32
C LYS A 150 -22.69 -0.51 -5.37
N ASP A 151 -22.98 -1.72 -4.89
CA ASP A 151 -24.13 -2.09 -4.05
C ASP A 151 -23.82 -1.97 -2.54
N GLY A 152 -22.60 -1.55 -2.18
CA GLY A 152 -22.14 -1.43 -0.80
C GLY A 152 -21.58 -2.72 -0.21
N SER A 153 -21.57 -3.83 -0.96
CA SER A 153 -20.98 -5.10 -0.51
C SER A 153 -19.49 -4.96 -0.21
N GLY A 154 -18.74 -4.23 -1.04
CA GLY A 154 -17.32 -3.94 -0.79
C GLY A 154 -17.10 -3.18 0.51
N THR A 155 -17.93 -2.19 0.83
CA THR A 155 -17.85 -1.46 2.11
C THR A 155 -18.07 -2.39 3.31
N LYS A 156 -19.02 -3.32 3.23
CA LYS A 156 -19.24 -4.32 4.29
C LYS A 156 -18.07 -5.30 4.42
N ALA A 157 -17.46 -5.69 3.31
CA ALA A 157 -16.27 -6.53 3.29
C ALA A 157 -15.08 -5.84 3.97
N TYR A 158 -14.85 -4.55 3.67
CA TYR A 158 -13.83 -3.74 4.36
C TYR A 158 -14.13 -3.61 5.85
N ALA A 159 -15.40 -3.39 6.23
CA ALA A 159 -15.78 -3.29 7.63
C ALA A 159 -15.49 -4.59 8.39
N LEU A 160 -15.78 -5.75 7.79
CA LEU A 160 -15.41 -7.05 8.37
C LEU A 160 -13.90 -7.20 8.53
N ALA A 161 -13.13 -6.91 7.48
CA ALA A 161 -11.66 -6.97 7.50
C ALA A 161 -11.09 -6.06 8.60
N TYR A 162 -11.65 -4.87 8.80
CA TYR A 162 -11.22 -3.97 9.87
C TYR A 162 -11.43 -4.56 11.27
N THR A 163 -12.53 -5.28 11.50
CA THR A 163 -12.75 -5.91 12.82
C THR A 163 -11.64 -6.91 13.18
N ASP A 164 -11.03 -7.53 12.19
CA ASP A 164 -9.90 -8.45 12.38
C ASP A 164 -8.61 -7.66 12.68
N VAL A 165 -8.28 -6.65 11.88
CA VAL A 165 -7.12 -5.77 12.10
C VAL A 165 -7.16 -5.13 13.49
N ARG A 166 -8.33 -4.63 13.91
CA ARG A 166 -8.52 -4.06 15.24
C ARG A 166 -8.29 -5.10 16.34
N ARG A 167 -8.84 -6.32 16.20
CA ARG A 167 -8.62 -7.40 17.18
C ARG A 167 -7.16 -7.82 17.27
N ALA A 168 -6.45 -7.89 16.14
CA ALA A 168 -5.03 -8.16 16.10
C ALA A 168 -4.22 -7.09 16.83
N PHE A 169 -4.46 -5.81 16.53
CA PHE A 169 -3.77 -4.70 17.17
C PHE A 169 -4.00 -4.71 18.68
N ILE A 170 -5.26 -4.89 19.12
CA ILE A 170 -5.60 -4.95 20.55
C ILE A 170 -4.93 -6.14 21.23
N HIS A 171 -4.82 -7.29 20.57
CA HIS A 171 -4.08 -8.44 21.10
C HIS A 171 -2.59 -8.11 21.27
N TYR A 172 -1.95 -7.62 20.20
CA TYR A 172 -0.54 -7.22 20.19
C TYR A 172 -0.23 -6.19 21.29
N ILE A 173 -0.96 -5.06 21.31
CA ILE A 173 -0.65 -3.93 22.17
C ILE A 173 -0.85 -4.27 23.66
N LYS A 174 -1.80 -5.16 23.98
CA LYS A 174 -2.09 -5.57 25.36
C LYS A 174 -1.28 -6.75 25.85
N THR A 175 -0.75 -7.60 24.96
CA THR A 175 -0.13 -8.88 25.34
C THR A 175 1.37 -8.92 25.09
N TRP A 176 1.85 -8.31 24.01
CA TRP A 176 3.24 -8.49 23.54
C TRP A 176 4.05 -7.20 23.47
N ASN A 177 3.40 -6.06 23.26
CA ASN A 177 4.08 -4.77 23.16
C ASN A 177 4.74 -4.36 24.49
N ASN A 178 4.10 -4.64 25.64
CA ASN A 178 4.64 -4.32 26.98
C ASN A 178 5.06 -2.85 27.16
N GLY A 179 4.33 -1.91 26.55
CA GLY A 179 4.57 -0.47 26.67
C GLY A 179 5.71 0.06 25.79
N ARG A 180 6.20 -0.73 24.83
CA ARG A 180 7.26 -0.32 23.92
C ARG A 180 6.75 0.70 22.91
N PRO A 181 7.60 1.66 22.49
CA PRO A 181 7.24 2.54 21.41
C PRO A 181 7.06 1.73 20.12
N PHE A 182 6.14 2.16 19.26
CA PHE A 182 5.83 1.42 18.04
C PHE A 182 5.65 2.32 16.82
N ILE A 183 5.90 1.73 15.66
CA ILE A 183 5.61 2.28 14.35
C ILE A 183 4.37 1.57 13.80
N LEU A 184 3.41 2.33 13.27
CA LEU A 184 2.32 1.77 12.46
C LEU A 184 2.72 1.85 10.99
N VAL A 185 2.66 0.75 10.26
CA VAL A 185 2.98 0.72 8.83
C VAL A 185 1.81 0.12 8.08
N SER A 186 1.45 0.70 6.95
CA SER A 186 0.36 0.17 6.15
C SER A 186 0.46 0.52 4.67
N HIS A 187 -0.18 -0.30 3.84
CA HIS A 187 -0.31 -0.03 2.41
C HIS A 187 -1.73 -0.28 1.90
N SER A 188 -2.21 0.58 1.00
CA SER A 188 -3.48 0.40 0.27
C SER A 188 -4.69 0.10 1.17
N GLN A 189 -5.29 -1.11 1.10
CA GLN A 189 -6.37 -1.54 1.99
C GLN A 189 -5.94 -1.50 3.46
N GLY A 190 -4.72 -1.92 3.77
CA GLY A 190 -4.17 -1.81 5.12
C GLY A 190 -4.13 -0.36 5.59
N SER A 191 -3.88 0.61 4.70
CA SER A 191 -3.91 2.04 5.03
C SER A 191 -5.30 2.60 5.30
N LEU A 192 -6.35 2.04 4.69
CA LEU A 192 -7.74 2.31 5.12
C LEU A 192 -7.93 1.88 6.57
N HIS A 193 -7.52 0.65 6.90
CA HIS A 193 -7.64 0.10 8.26
C HIS A 193 -6.76 0.83 9.26
N ALA A 194 -5.55 1.24 8.88
CA ALA A 194 -4.62 2.00 9.71
C ALA A 194 -5.22 3.36 10.10
N MET A 195 -5.81 4.09 9.16
CA MET A 195 -6.46 5.37 9.47
C MET A 195 -7.65 5.20 10.42
N GLN A 196 -8.43 4.13 10.25
CA GLN A 196 -9.53 3.84 11.16
C GLN A 196 -9.02 3.43 12.56
N LEU A 197 -7.97 2.62 12.62
CA LEU A 197 -7.31 2.22 13.87
C LEU A 197 -6.67 3.41 14.60
N LEU A 198 -6.07 4.35 13.86
CA LEU A 198 -5.55 5.59 14.41
C LEU A 198 -6.64 6.40 15.09
N ILE A 199 -7.79 6.58 14.41
CA ILE A 199 -8.91 7.37 14.91
C ILE A 199 -9.61 6.69 16.11
N GLU A 200 -9.86 5.38 16.04
CA GLU A 200 -10.68 4.69 17.04
C GLU A 200 -9.91 4.25 18.28
N GLU A 201 -8.62 3.90 18.13
CA GLU A 201 -7.84 3.30 19.21
C GLU A 201 -6.61 4.13 19.57
N ILE A 202 -5.74 4.40 18.59
CA ILE A 202 -4.40 4.90 18.88
C ILE A 202 -4.41 6.34 19.36
N ASP A 203 -5.13 7.26 18.68
CA ASP A 203 -5.10 8.69 19.00
C ASP A 203 -5.48 8.98 20.45
N ALA A 204 -6.51 8.32 20.97
CA ALA A 204 -6.96 8.51 22.35
C ALA A 204 -6.12 7.75 23.37
N GLN A 205 -5.71 6.51 23.08
CA GLN A 205 -5.15 5.61 24.10
C GLN A 205 -3.63 5.41 23.99
N PHE A 206 -3.10 5.35 22.77
CA PHE A 206 -1.74 4.87 22.51
C PHE A 206 -0.85 5.86 21.74
N HIS A 207 -1.33 7.09 21.48
CA HIS A 207 -0.58 8.08 20.70
C HIS A 207 0.81 8.33 21.30
N HIS A 208 0.92 8.37 22.63
CA HIS A 208 2.19 8.57 23.34
C HIS A 208 3.22 7.45 23.14
N GLN A 209 2.83 6.28 22.61
CA GLN A 209 3.74 5.20 22.20
C GLN A 209 4.02 5.21 20.69
N LEU A 210 3.22 5.94 19.91
CA LEU A 210 3.36 5.99 18.45
C LEU A 210 4.57 6.84 18.07
N ILE A 211 5.61 6.20 17.54
CA ILE A 211 6.75 6.88 16.91
C ILE A 211 6.26 7.59 15.65
N VAL A 212 5.68 6.84 14.71
CA VAL A 212 5.16 7.36 13.44
C VAL A 212 4.19 6.36 12.82
N ALA A 213 3.22 6.85 12.04
CA ALA A 213 2.40 6.05 11.16
C ALA A 213 2.77 6.29 9.69
N TYR A 214 3.37 5.29 9.02
CA TYR A 214 3.60 5.30 7.57
C TYR A 214 2.37 4.74 6.85
N VAL A 215 1.58 5.61 6.23
CA VAL A 215 0.30 5.29 5.59
C VAL A 215 0.42 5.44 4.07
N ALA A 216 0.88 4.38 3.40
CA ALA A 216 1.15 4.40 1.97
C ALA A 216 -0.08 4.04 1.11
N GLY A 217 -0.23 4.66 -0.06
CA GLY A 217 -1.20 4.25 -1.10
C GLY A 217 -2.68 4.51 -0.80
N PHE A 218 -3.03 5.47 0.06
CA PHE A 218 -4.43 5.71 0.48
C PHE A 218 -4.95 7.13 0.27
N GLY A 219 -4.07 8.13 0.34
CA GLY A 219 -4.41 9.54 0.35
C GLY A 219 -5.07 9.97 1.66
N VAL A 220 -4.39 10.83 2.42
CA VAL A 220 -4.89 11.36 3.70
C VAL A 220 -5.11 12.86 3.55
N SER A 221 -6.33 13.34 3.80
CA SER A 221 -6.65 14.77 3.78
C SER A 221 -6.22 15.44 5.08
N LYS A 222 -5.69 16.67 5.01
CA LYS A 222 -5.25 17.48 6.16
C LYS A 222 -6.37 17.70 7.17
N GLY A 223 -7.61 17.89 6.73
CA GLY A 223 -8.75 18.14 7.61
C GLY A 223 -9.18 16.97 8.51
N VAL A 224 -8.50 15.82 8.42
CA VAL A 224 -8.64 14.72 9.41
C VAL A 224 -7.97 15.11 10.74
N PHE A 225 -6.84 15.82 10.68
CA PHE A 225 -6.07 16.27 11.84
C PHE A 225 -6.75 17.48 12.48
N GLY A 226 -6.83 17.49 13.81
CA GLY A 226 -7.64 18.44 14.58
C GLY A 226 -9.15 18.12 14.56
N ARG A 227 -9.62 17.21 13.70
CA ARG A 227 -11.02 16.77 13.61
C ARG A 227 -11.21 15.39 14.23
N SER A 228 -10.74 14.34 13.58
CA SER A 228 -10.86 12.94 14.05
C SER A 228 -9.61 12.48 14.79
N LEU A 229 -8.45 13.04 14.45
CA LEU A 229 -7.20 12.86 15.19
C LEU A 229 -6.96 14.13 15.99
N LYS A 230 -6.97 14.03 17.33
CA LYS A 230 -6.80 15.16 18.24
C LYS A 230 -5.37 15.28 18.77
N ASN A 231 -4.67 14.17 18.91
CA ASN A 231 -3.33 14.10 19.50
C ASN A 231 -2.24 13.75 18.48
N ILE A 232 -2.64 13.21 17.33
CA ILE A 232 -1.75 12.88 16.21
C ILE A 232 -1.88 13.96 15.12
N ASP A 233 -0.75 14.42 14.58
CA ASP A 233 -0.67 15.36 13.44
C ASP A 233 -0.07 14.67 12.20
N TYR A 234 0.15 15.38 11.09
CA TYR A 234 0.94 14.87 9.96
C TYR A 234 2.42 15.22 10.10
N CYS A 235 3.29 14.32 9.63
CA CYS A 235 4.74 14.52 9.70
C CYS A 235 5.18 15.61 8.72
N ARG A 236 6.00 16.55 9.20
CA ARG A 236 6.66 17.61 8.42
C ARG A 236 8.11 17.24 8.14
N THR A 237 8.82 16.68 9.11
CA THR A 237 10.24 16.30 9.00
C THR A 237 10.46 14.80 9.15
N SER A 238 11.71 14.38 9.04
CA SER A 238 12.14 12.99 9.12
C SER A 238 12.20 12.45 10.54
N ILE A 239 12.08 13.31 11.56
CA ILE A 239 12.21 12.93 12.98
C ILE A 239 10.99 13.30 13.83
N ASP A 240 9.96 13.91 13.24
CA ASP A 240 8.71 14.18 13.95
C ASP A 240 8.15 12.89 14.57
N SER A 241 7.57 12.96 15.76
CA SER A 241 6.90 11.83 16.38
C SER A 241 5.39 12.04 16.46
N HIS A 242 4.65 10.98 16.83
CA HIS A 242 3.19 11.05 17.00
C HIS A 242 2.48 11.59 15.76
N CYS A 243 2.96 11.22 14.58
CA CYS A 243 2.51 11.80 13.33
C CYS A 243 2.26 10.77 12.22
N VAL A 244 1.49 11.17 11.21
CA VAL A 244 1.22 10.39 10.00
C VAL A 244 2.08 10.89 8.83
N ALA A 245 2.87 10.00 8.25
CA ALA A 245 3.54 10.19 6.97
C ALA A 245 2.77 9.42 5.90
N SER A 246 2.19 10.12 4.92
CA SER A 246 1.39 9.51 3.85
C SER A 246 1.83 9.98 2.48
N TRP A 247 1.81 9.08 1.51
CA TRP A 247 2.08 9.35 0.11
C TRP A 247 1.36 8.33 -0.80
N SER A 248 1.30 8.65 -2.09
CA SER A 248 0.81 7.74 -3.14
C SER A 248 1.56 8.09 -4.42
N THR A 249 2.12 7.09 -5.09
CA THR A 249 3.19 7.26 -6.05
C THR A 249 2.70 7.12 -7.48
N TYR A 250 3.12 8.04 -8.33
CA TYR A 250 2.85 8.06 -9.77
C TYR A 250 4.15 8.33 -10.53
N GLY A 251 4.23 7.82 -11.75
CA GLY A 251 5.28 8.22 -12.70
C GLY A 251 5.21 9.71 -12.99
N ARG A 252 6.34 10.32 -13.37
CA ARG A 252 6.52 11.77 -13.54
C ARG A 252 5.42 12.44 -14.37
N ASP A 253 4.91 11.73 -15.39
CA ASP A 253 3.86 12.19 -16.31
C ASP A 253 2.50 11.51 -16.06
N GLY A 254 2.36 10.83 -14.92
CA GLY A 254 1.15 10.12 -14.52
C GLY A 254 -0.03 11.03 -14.16
N SER A 255 -1.24 10.50 -14.31
CA SER A 255 -2.48 11.23 -14.02
C SER A 255 -3.17 10.71 -12.75
N ALA A 256 -3.02 11.45 -11.65
CA ALA A 256 -3.60 11.11 -10.35
C ALA A 256 -4.99 11.74 -10.10
N GLY A 257 -5.54 12.51 -11.05
CA GLY A 257 -6.77 13.29 -10.85
C GLY A 257 -7.98 12.45 -10.43
N GLY A 258 -8.15 11.26 -11.02
CA GLY A 258 -9.21 10.32 -10.63
C GLY A 258 -9.04 9.77 -9.20
N PHE A 259 -7.80 9.53 -8.77
CA PHE A 259 -7.49 9.10 -7.40
C PHE A 259 -7.79 10.22 -6.40
N VAL A 260 -7.25 11.43 -6.64
CA VAL A 260 -7.48 12.61 -5.79
C VAL A 260 -8.98 12.89 -5.65
N SER A 261 -9.74 12.83 -6.76
CA SER A 261 -11.19 13.03 -6.74
C SER A 261 -11.91 12.03 -5.84
N ARG A 262 -11.52 10.75 -5.85
CA ARG A 262 -12.10 9.72 -4.97
C ARG A 262 -11.76 9.96 -3.50
N VAL A 263 -10.53 10.36 -3.19
CA VAL A 263 -10.11 10.68 -1.81
C VAL A 263 -10.92 11.86 -1.27
N LYS A 264 -11.04 12.95 -2.04
CA LYS A 264 -11.84 14.12 -1.66
C LYS A 264 -13.33 13.80 -1.53
N ALA A 265 -13.88 12.95 -2.40
CA ALA A 265 -15.26 12.48 -2.30
C ALA A 265 -15.50 11.64 -1.03
N ARG A 266 -14.54 10.78 -0.64
CA ARG A 266 -14.57 10.04 0.63
C ARG A 266 -14.55 11.00 1.82
N TYR A 267 -13.65 11.97 1.82
CA TYR A 267 -13.56 13.00 2.86
C TYR A 267 -14.87 13.78 3.01
N LYS A 268 -15.43 14.27 1.89
CA LYS A 268 -16.71 14.99 1.87
C LYS A 268 -17.87 14.14 2.39
N ARG A 269 -17.92 12.85 2.03
CA ARG A 269 -18.93 11.93 2.54
C ARG A 269 -18.81 11.74 4.05
N GLN A 270 -17.58 11.65 4.57
CA GLN A 270 -17.33 11.42 5.98
C GLN A 270 -17.60 12.64 6.85
N TYR A 271 -17.24 13.85 6.38
CA TYR A 271 -17.29 15.06 7.21
C TYR A 271 -18.33 16.10 6.77
N GLY A 272 -19.04 15.85 5.67
CA GLY A 272 -20.05 16.78 5.14
C GLY A 272 -19.47 18.07 4.57
N THR A 273 -18.15 18.18 4.42
CA THR A 273 -17.46 19.40 3.96
C THR A 273 -16.30 19.09 3.01
N SER A 274 -15.93 20.07 2.19
CA SER A 274 -14.71 20.07 1.36
C SER A 274 -13.62 21.01 1.90
N SER A 275 -13.86 21.67 3.03
CA SER A 275 -12.83 22.46 3.72
C SER A 275 -11.70 21.54 4.18
N ASP A 276 -10.46 21.97 3.91
CA ASP A 276 -9.22 21.27 4.28
C ASP A 276 -9.09 19.85 3.68
N ASP A 277 -9.69 19.62 2.52
CA ASP A 277 -9.64 18.34 1.82
C ASP A 277 -8.33 18.08 1.06
N GLU A 278 -7.37 19.00 1.14
CA GLU A 278 -6.02 18.88 0.60
C GLU A 278 -5.31 17.64 1.14
N LEU A 279 -4.66 16.87 0.26
CA LEU A 279 -3.94 15.68 0.66
C LEU A 279 -2.54 16.04 1.18
N ILE A 280 -2.09 15.36 2.23
CA ILE A 280 -0.68 15.37 2.62
C ILE A 280 0.14 14.50 1.65
N CYS A 281 1.36 14.94 1.37
CA CYS A 281 2.37 14.15 0.68
C CYS A 281 3.69 14.33 1.42
N TRP A 282 4.11 13.28 2.11
CA TRP A 282 5.42 13.20 2.75
C TRP A 282 6.35 12.44 1.80
N ASN A 283 7.40 13.10 1.32
CA ASN A 283 8.33 12.54 0.34
C ASN A 283 9.32 11.59 1.03
N PRO A 284 9.28 10.27 0.79
CA PRO A 284 10.17 9.31 1.45
C PRO A 284 11.64 9.51 1.11
N VAL A 285 11.96 10.04 -0.07
CA VAL A 285 13.34 10.30 -0.50
C VAL A 285 13.95 11.43 0.32
N GLY A 286 13.23 12.54 0.48
CA GLY A 286 13.69 13.69 1.26
C GLY A 286 13.41 13.59 2.76
N GLY A 287 12.52 12.68 3.17
CA GLY A 287 12.02 12.57 4.54
C GLY A 287 11.23 13.79 5.01
N VAL A 288 10.51 14.48 4.11
CA VAL A 288 9.93 15.80 4.38
C VAL A 288 8.59 15.99 3.69
N LEU A 289 7.68 16.75 4.32
CA LEU A 289 6.49 17.30 3.68
C LEU A 289 6.88 18.59 2.93
N SER A 290 7.27 18.43 1.67
CA SER A 290 7.68 19.53 0.80
C SER A 290 7.42 19.18 -0.66
N ASP A 291 7.13 20.20 -1.46
CA ASP A 291 7.00 20.12 -2.92
C ASP A 291 8.32 20.31 -3.67
N VAL A 292 9.44 20.45 -2.94
CA VAL A 292 10.78 20.47 -3.52
C VAL A 292 11.06 19.14 -4.21
N ASN A 293 11.56 19.22 -5.45
CA ASN A 293 12.03 18.05 -6.18
C ASN A 293 13.32 17.54 -5.52
N VAL A 294 13.27 16.33 -4.99
CA VAL A 294 14.44 15.65 -4.41
C VAL A 294 15.07 14.78 -5.48
N SER A 295 16.37 14.94 -5.70
CA SER A 295 17.12 14.26 -6.75
C SER A 295 17.36 12.78 -6.43
N ALA A 296 17.63 11.98 -7.48
CA ALA A 296 17.80 10.53 -7.38
C ALA A 296 18.96 10.09 -6.49
N ASP A 297 20.02 10.88 -6.37
CA ASP A 297 21.17 10.61 -5.49
C ASP A 297 20.81 10.60 -3.99
N LYS A 298 19.61 11.07 -3.63
CA LYS A 298 19.09 11.00 -2.25
C LYS A 298 18.24 9.76 -2.00
N ASN A 299 17.87 9.03 -3.04
CA ASN A 299 17.21 7.75 -2.89
C ASN A 299 18.30 6.69 -2.70
N GLN A 300 18.32 6.11 -1.50
CA GLN A 300 19.41 5.27 -1.03
C GLN A 300 19.37 3.88 -1.66
N GLY A 301 18.18 3.41 -2.03
CA GLY A 301 18.01 2.10 -2.65
C GLY A 301 16.55 1.73 -2.82
N ALA A 302 16.21 1.25 -4.01
CA ALA A 302 14.88 0.78 -4.38
C ALA A 302 14.89 -0.74 -4.60
N LEU A 303 13.84 -1.41 -4.14
CA LEU A 303 13.70 -2.86 -4.27
C LEU A 303 12.89 -3.20 -5.52
N SER A 304 13.57 -3.53 -6.62
CA SER A 304 12.89 -3.92 -7.87
C SER A 304 12.31 -5.34 -7.79
N GLY A 305 11.47 -5.73 -8.76
CA GLY A 305 11.12 -7.14 -8.96
C GLY A 305 9.72 -7.55 -8.53
N LYS A 306 9.42 -8.84 -8.77
CA LYS A 306 8.18 -9.53 -8.38
C LYS A 306 8.42 -10.31 -7.08
N PRO A 307 7.38 -10.92 -6.48
CA PRO A 307 7.56 -11.89 -5.40
C PRO A 307 8.48 -13.03 -5.85
N MET A 308 9.49 -13.37 -5.06
CA MET A 308 10.52 -14.37 -5.38
C MET A 308 10.71 -15.33 -4.22
N LYS A 309 10.82 -16.63 -4.50
CA LYS A 309 11.04 -17.65 -3.46
C LYS A 309 12.49 -17.67 -2.97
N GLU A 310 13.39 -17.16 -3.80
CA GLU A 310 14.84 -17.11 -3.58
C GLU A 310 15.27 -15.96 -2.65
N GLY A 311 14.31 -15.20 -2.12
CA GLY A 311 14.55 -14.03 -1.27
C GLY A 311 14.50 -12.71 -2.04
N LEU A 312 14.92 -11.64 -1.38
CA LEU A 312 14.87 -10.29 -1.94
C LEU A 312 16.02 -10.04 -2.94
N PRO A 313 15.75 -9.44 -4.11
CA PRO A 313 16.80 -9.08 -5.07
C PRO A 313 17.69 -7.97 -4.50
N PRO A 314 18.88 -7.73 -5.11
CA PRO A 314 19.70 -6.59 -4.76
C PRO A 314 18.96 -5.27 -4.92
N LEU A 315 19.29 -4.30 -4.08
CA LEU A 315 18.79 -2.93 -4.24
C LEU A 315 19.29 -2.35 -5.57
N ALA A 316 18.38 -1.72 -6.28
CA ALA A 316 18.66 -0.96 -7.48
C ALA A 316 18.81 0.52 -7.14
N ALA A 317 19.39 1.27 -8.09
CA ALA A 317 19.52 2.70 -7.99
C ALA A 317 18.15 3.36 -7.77
N GLY A 318 18.13 4.37 -6.91
CA GLY A 318 16.93 5.09 -6.55
C GLY A 318 16.54 6.18 -7.55
N TYR A 319 15.33 6.71 -7.38
CA TYR A 319 14.74 7.74 -8.24
C TYR A 319 14.44 9.01 -7.47
N GLY A 320 14.53 10.14 -8.17
CA GLY A 320 14.12 11.42 -7.62
C GLY A 320 12.61 11.45 -7.45
N ALA A 321 12.14 12.20 -6.45
CA ALA A 321 10.72 12.29 -6.16
C ALA A 321 10.32 13.71 -5.76
N GLN A 322 9.10 14.10 -6.14
CA GLN A 322 8.53 15.41 -5.86
C GLN A 322 7.07 15.28 -5.48
N CYS A 323 6.66 15.89 -4.37
CA CYS A 323 5.24 16.04 -4.08
C CYS A 323 4.63 17.15 -4.94
N ARG A 324 3.50 16.89 -5.59
CA ARG A 324 2.70 17.89 -6.30
C ARG A 324 1.22 17.67 -5.98
N SER A 325 0.56 18.68 -5.42
CA SER A 325 -0.87 18.62 -5.06
C SER A 325 -1.26 17.39 -4.22
N GLY A 326 -0.41 17.02 -3.25
CA GLY A 326 -0.67 15.88 -2.36
C GLY A 326 -0.39 14.50 -2.95
N ILE A 327 0.29 14.42 -4.11
CA ILE A 327 0.69 13.17 -4.77
C ILE A 327 2.20 13.15 -4.96
N LEU A 328 2.83 11.99 -4.78
CA LEU A 328 4.25 11.80 -4.97
C LEU A 328 4.51 11.40 -6.43
N TYR A 329 5.31 12.19 -7.13
CA TYR A 329 5.71 11.95 -8.50
C TYR A 329 7.19 11.59 -8.55
N THR A 330 7.51 10.49 -9.23
CA THR A 330 8.88 10.01 -9.38
C THR A 330 9.18 9.65 -10.82
N ASP A 331 10.45 9.70 -11.19
CA ASP A 331 10.87 9.24 -12.51
C ASP A 331 10.66 7.72 -12.59
N MET A 332 10.24 7.26 -13.77
CA MET A 332 10.07 5.82 -13.97
C MET A 332 11.46 5.18 -14.08
N PRO A 333 11.70 4.05 -13.40
CA PRO A 333 12.84 3.20 -13.68
C PRO A 333 13.01 2.91 -15.18
N GLU A 334 14.16 3.30 -15.74
CA GLU A 334 14.60 2.84 -17.06
C GLU A 334 15.66 1.74 -16.89
N GLY A 335 15.50 0.63 -17.61
CA GLY A 335 16.48 -0.46 -17.65
C GLY A 335 15.86 -1.87 -17.60
N GLN A 336 16.59 -2.86 -18.08
CA GLN A 336 16.10 -4.25 -18.19
C GLN A 336 15.96 -4.99 -16.85
N ASN A 337 16.60 -4.48 -15.78
CA ASN A 337 16.67 -5.16 -14.48
C ASN A 337 15.70 -4.61 -13.42
N PHE A 338 14.95 -3.54 -13.73
CA PHE A 338 13.98 -2.96 -12.81
C PHE A 338 12.57 -3.31 -13.26
N GLU A 339 12.06 -4.47 -12.83
CA GLU A 339 10.69 -4.87 -13.13
C GLU A 339 9.70 -4.08 -12.26
N LEU A 340 8.84 -3.29 -12.90
CA LEU A 340 7.69 -2.64 -12.28
C LEU A 340 6.37 -3.17 -12.84
N MET A 341 5.44 -3.44 -11.93
CA MET A 341 4.02 -3.46 -12.27
C MET A 341 3.47 -2.02 -12.24
N VAL A 342 3.22 -1.45 -13.42
CA VAL A 342 2.69 -0.10 -13.58
C VAL A 342 1.19 -0.18 -13.85
N LEU A 343 0.39 0.43 -12.97
CA LEU A 343 -1.06 0.47 -13.11
C LEU A 343 -1.50 1.60 -14.06
N PRO A 344 -2.77 1.59 -14.55
CA PRO A 344 -3.28 2.65 -15.43
C PRO A 344 -3.02 4.06 -14.90
N ASN A 345 -2.79 5.00 -15.83
CA ASN A 345 -2.39 6.39 -15.57
C ASN A 345 -0.98 6.55 -14.95
N GLN A 346 -0.08 5.58 -15.18
CA GLN A 346 1.25 5.50 -14.58
C GLN A 346 1.22 5.48 -13.04
N SER A 347 0.22 4.83 -12.47
CA SER A 347 0.19 4.64 -11.02
C SER A 347 1.21 3.58 -10.61
N LEU A 348 2.07 3.93 -9.66
CA LEU A 348 3.09 3.06 -9.07
C LEU A 348 2.63 2.49 -7.72
N HIS A 349 1.32 2.42 -7.52
CA HIS A 349 0.68 2.04 -6.25
C HIS A 349 1.20 0.73 -5.67
N MET A 350 1.55 -0.25 -6.50
CA MET A 350 2.11 -1.52 -6.01
C MET A 350 3.50 -1.39 -5.36
N HIS A 351 4.18 -0.25 -5.58
CA HIS A 351 5.57 -0.01 -5.22
C HIS A 351 5.75 1.22 -4.33
N ASP A 352 4.68 1.68 -3.66
CA ASP A 352 4.75 2.85 -2.78
C ASP A 352 5.79 2.70 -1.65
N ILE A 353 6.11 1.48 -1.23
CA ILE A 353 7.14 1.21 -0.21
C ILE A 353 8.44 0.79 -0.89
N ASP A 354 8.39 -0.21 -1.77
CA ASP A 354 9.56 -0.84 -2.40
C ASP A 354 10.48 0.17 -3.14
N LEU A 355 9.92 1.20 -3.78
CA LEU A 355 10.71 2.24 -4.47
C LEU A 355 11.58 3.10 -3.54
N PHE A 356 11.30 3.07 -2.24
CA PHE A 356 11.96 3.87 -1.22
C PHE A 356 12.42 2.99 -0.05
N TYR A 357 12.64 1.70 -0.30
CA TYR A 357 12.91 0.66 0.71
C TYR A 357 13.99 1.10 1.70
N GLU A 358 15.17 1.49 1.21
CA GLU A 358 16.28 1.86 2.09
C GLU A 358 16.06 3.22 2.79
N ASN A 359 15.43 4.18 2.11
CA ASN A 359 15.08 5.47 2.72
C ASN A 359 14.12 5.28 3.90
N LEU A 360 13.10 4.42 3.75
CA LEU A 360 12.13 4.11 4.79
C LEU A 360 12.77 3.32 5.93
N ARG A 361 13.58 2.31 5.60
CA ARG A 361 14.39 1.54 6.56
C ARG A 361 15.26 2.46 7.42
N SER A 362 16.04 3.33 6.77
CA SER A 362 16.90 4.30 7.44
C SER A 362 16.11 5.33 8.25
N ASN A 363 14.94 5.75 7.76
CA ASN A 363 14.10 6.71 8.47
C ASN A 363 13.48 6.10 9.74
N ALA A 364 13.06 4.83 9.70
CA ALA A 364 12.53 4.12 10.84
C ALA A 364 13.54 4.03 11.99
N VAL A 365 14.81 3.73 11.68
CA VAL A 365 15.92 3.75 12.66
C VAL A 365 16.08 5.14 13.26
N LYS A 366 16.22 6.18 12.42
CA LYS A 366 16.38 7.58 12.87
C LYS A 366 15.25 8.06 13.78
N ARG A 367 13.99 7.74 13.43
CA ARG A 367 12.83 8.13 14.25
C ARG A 367 12.79 7.37 15.56
N THR A 368 13.11 6.09 15.55
CA THR A 368 13.16 5.27 16.76
C THR A 368 14.22 5.82 17.73
N GLU A 369 15.42 6.12 17.23
CA GLU A 369 16.49 6.73 18.03
C GLU A 369 16.15 8.12 18.53
N ALA A 370 15.46 8.94 17.74
CA ALA A 370 15.03 10.28 18.15
C ALA A 370 13.94 10.23 19.23
N PHE A 371 13.06 9.23 19.19
CA PHE A 371 11.93 9.08 20.09
C PHE A 371 12.33 8.67 21.52
N ILE A 372 13.35 7.83 21.64
CA ILE A 372 13.81 7.26 22.92
C ILE A 372 14.82 8.15 23.66
N ARG A 373 15.31 9.21 23.02
CA ARG A 373 16.19 10.22 23.64
C ARG A 373 15.35 11.20 24.44
#